data_AF-A0AAV0BK42-F1
#
_entry.id   AF-A0AAV0BK42-F1
#
_cell.length_a   1.000
_cell.length_b   1.000
_cell.length_c   1.000
_cell.angle_alpha   90.00
_cell.angle_beta   90.00
_cell.angle_gamma   90.00
#
_symmetry.space_group_name_H-M   'P 1'
#
loop_
_entity.id
_entity.type
_entity.pdbx_description
1 polymer ?
#
loop_
_entity_poly.entity_id
_entity_poly.type
_entity_poly.pdbx_seq_one_letter_code
_entity_poly.pdbx_strand_id
1 'polypeptide(L)'
;MNGLSIFQIKVHNKYSADDFDNDLQTVLLRAECKAEKICFIIDESNALDSGFLEQMNTLLVNAQAPDLFEGNELASLMTVSKEGPQQDGVILDSPDKLYQWFTQQVSKNLHIVFTMNPPKNGLASQAATSPALFN
;
A
#
# COMPACT_ATOMS: atom_id res chain seq x y z
N MET A 1 -5.30 -21.84 4.36
CA MET A 1 -5.28 -20.46 3.81
C MET A 1 -5.56 -19.51 4.97
N ASN A 2 -4.70 -18.52 5.22
CA ASN A 2 -4.71 -17.67 6.41
C ASN A 2 -5.91 -16.67 6.51
N GLY A 3 -6.93 -16.81 5.66
CA GLY A 3 -8.07 -15.89 5.62
C GLY A 3 -7.77 -14.50 5.04
N LEU A 4 -6.62 -14.33 4.37
CA LEU A 4 -6.30 -13.10 3.64
C LEU A 4 -6.98 -13.11 2.28
N SER A 5 -7.60 -12.00 1.89
CA SER A 5 -7.99 -11.76 0.51
C SER A 5 -6.75 -11.41 -0.31
N ILE A 6 -6.74 -11.81 -1.57
CA ILE A 6 -5.60 -11.55 -2.46
C ILE A 6 -5.98 -10.38 -3.36
N PHE A 7 -5.11 -9.38 -3.40
CA PHE A 7 -5.14 -8.33 -4.40
C PHE A 7 -3.84 -8.44 -5.20
N GLN A 8 -3.93 -8.61 -6.52
CA GLN A 8 -2.76 -8.71 -7.38
C GLN A 8 -2.90 -7.68 -8.49
N ILE A 9 -1.91 -6.79 -8.63
CA ILE A 9 -1.90 -5.84 -9.74
C ILE A 9 -1.81 -6.61 -11.06
N LYS A 10 -2.58 -6.16 -12.06
CA LYS A 10 -2.57 -6.72 -13.41
C LYS A 10 -2.00 -5.69 -14.37
N VAL A 11 -0.69 -5.62 -14.42
CA VAL A 11 0.00 -4.66 -15.27
C VAL A 11 -0.16 -5.05 -16.74
N HIS A 12 -0.43 -4.05 -17.57
CA HIS A 12 -0.44 -4.15 -19.02
C HIS A 12 0.40 -2.99 -19.60
N ASN A 13 0.58 -2.99 -20.92
CA ASN A 13 1.40 -2.02 -21.66
C ASN A 13 1.00 -0.53 -21.52
N LYS A 14 -0.09 -0.21 -20.81
CA LYS A 14 -0.57 1.15 -20.57
C LYS A 14 -0.76 1.43 -19.08
N TYR A 15 -0.35 0.51 -18.22
CA TYR A 15 -0.42 0.70 -16.78
C TYR A 15 0.58 1.77 -16.39
N SER A 16 0.08 2.80 -15.73
CA SER A 16 0.81 4.01 -15.37
C SER A 16 1.06 4.09 -13.87
N ALA A 17 1.87 5.06 -13.47
CA ALA A 17 2.03 5.47 -12.08
C ALA A 17 0.66 5.75 -11.42
N ASP A 18 -0.20 6.49 -12.10
CA ASP A 18 -1.53 6.84 -11.59
C ASP A 18 -2.41 5.60 -11.39
N ASP A 19 -2.31 4.58 -12.26
CA ASP A 19 -3.03 3.32 -12.07
C ASP A 19 -2.54 2.57 -10.81
N PHE A 20 -1.24 2.63 -10.54
CA PHE A 20 -0.66 2.06 -9.32
C PHE A 20 -1.13 2.80 -8.07
N ASP A 21 -1.15 4.12 -8.09
CA ASP A 21 -1.61 4.93 -6.96
C ASP A 21 -3.10 4.64 -6.66
N ASN A 22 -3.94 4.51 -7.69
CA ASN A 22 -5.34 4.13 -7.55
C ASN A 22 -5.54 2.71 -6.97
N ASP A 23 -4.75 1.73 -7.43
CA ASP A 23 -4.75 0.37 -6.88
C ASP A 23 -4.32 0.38 -5.40
N LEU A 24 -3.28 1.15 -5.08
CA LEU A 24 -2.76 1.28 -3.73
C LEU A 24 -3.77 1.95 -2.80
N GLN A 25 -4.39 3.07 -3.20
CA GLN A 25 -5.48 3.71 -2.46
C GLN A 25 -6.62 2.73 -2.17
N THR A 26 -7.02 1.95 -3.18
CA THR A 26 -8.10 0.95 -3.05
C THR A 26 -7.75 -0.10 -1.98
N VAL A 27 -6.52 -0.60 -1.99
CA VAL A 27 -6.04 -1.60 -1.02
C VAL A 27 -5.95 -1.00 0.38
N LEU A 28 -5.42 0.22 0.52
CA LEU A 28 -5.31 0.94 1.79
C LEU A 28 -6.68 1.18 2.43
N LEU A 29 -7.67 1.64 1.65
CA LEU A 29 -9.04 1.85 2.12
C LEU A 29 -9.72 0.55 2.53
N ARG A 30 -9.49 -0.55 1.81
CA ARG A 30 -10.05 -1.86 2.22
C ARG A 30 -9.39 -2.37 3.50
N ALA A 31 -8.07 -2.22 3.64
CA ALA A 31 -7.33 -2.64 4.81
C ALA A 31 -7.77 -1.86 6.07
N GLU A 32 -8.04 -0.56 5.94
CA GLU A 32 -8.48 0.28 7.05
C GLU A 32 -9.99 0.17 7.30
N CYS A 33 -10.82 0.58 6.34
CA CYS A 33 -12.26 0.76 6.55
C CYS A 33 -13.01 -0.56 6.78
N LYS A 34 -12.53 -1.67 6.20
CA LYS A 34 -13.20 -2.98 6.29
C LYS A 34 -12.51 -3.94 7.26
N ALA A 35 -11.42 -3.49 7.91
CA ALA A 35 -10.48 -4.35 8.63
C ALA A 35 -10.12 -5.62 7.82
N GLU A 36 -10.07 -5.48 6.49
CA GLU A 36 -9.91 -6.62 5.59
C GLU A 36 -8.43 -6.99 5.54
N LYS A 37 -8.10 -8.22 5.92
CA LYS A 37 -6.73 -8.73 5.80
C LYS A 37 -6.42 -9.01 4.34
N ILE A 38 -5.52 -8.24 3.75
CA ILE A 38 -5.19 -8.27 2.33
C ILE A 38 -3.73 -8.69 2.14
N CYS A 39 -3.52 -9.64 1.25
CA CYS A 39 -2.23 -9.96 0.67
C CYS A 39 -2.13 -9.23 -0.68
N PHE A 40 -1.32 -8.18 -0.74
CA PHE A 40 -1.07 -7.39 -1.94
C PHE A 40 0.13 -7.95 -2.70
N ILE A 41 -0.12 -8.66 -3.79
CA ILE A 41 0.89 -9.38 -4.57
C ILE A 41 1.32 -8.53 -5.76
N ILE A 42 2.64 -8.39 -5.88
CA ILE A 42 3.29 -7.66 -6.96
C ILE A 42 4.33 -8.59 -7.59
N ASP A 43 4.23 -8.76 -8.90
CA ASP A 43 5.13 -9.60 -9.69
C ASP A 43 6.15 -8.72 -10.40
N GLU A 44 7.43 -9.08 -10.32
CA GLU A 44 8.51 -8.42 -11.09
C GLU A 44 8.22 -8.41 -12.59
N SER A 45 7.56 -9.45 -13.09
CA SER A 45 7.15 -9.55 -14.50
C SER A 45 6.18 -8.44 -14.90
N ASN A 46 5.48 -7.86 -13.92
CA ASN A 46 4.61 -6.71 -14.07
C ASN A 46 5.39 -5.38 -13.97
N ALA A 47 6.56 -5.36 -13.34
CA ALA A 47 7.47 -4.23 -13.23
C ALA A 47 8.34 -4.13 -14.50
N LEU A 48 7.73 -3.71 -15.61
CA LEU A 48 8.36 -3.68 -16.93
C LEU A 48 9.48 -2.63 -17.09
N ASP A 49 9.61 -1.68 -16.15
CA ASP A 49 10.65 -0.65 -16.17
C ASP A 49 11.27 -0.43 -14.77
N SER A 50 12.58 -0.16 -14.75
CA SER A 50 13.35 0.25 -13.56
C SER A 50 12.70 1.39 -12.76
N GLY A 51 11.98 2.30 -13.43
CA GLY A 51 11.25 3.39 -12.76
C GLY A 51 10.14 2.90 -11.83
N PHE A 52 9.52 1.74 -12.11
CA PHE A 52 8.47 1.20 -11.26
C PHE A 52 9.01 0.74 -9.91
N LEU A 53 10.15 0.04 -9.87
CA LEU A 53 10.77 -0.39 -8.61
C LEU A 53 11.27 0.79 -7.77
N GLU A 54 11.78 1.83 -8.41
CA GLU A 54 12.19 3.06 -7.72
C GLU A 54 10.98 3.78 -7.14
N GLN A 55 9.93 3.97 -7.93
CA GLN A 55 8.67 4.58 -7.48
C GLN A 55 8.04 3.77 -6.34
N MET A 56 8.07 2.45 -6.42
CA MET A 56 7.63 1.56 -5.34
C MET A 56 8.46 1.70 -4.07
N ASN A 57 9.78 1.79 -4.18
CA ASN A 57 10.66 2.00 -3.04
C ASN A 57 10.40 3.38 -2.42
N THR A 58 10.26 4.42 -3.25
CA THR A 58 9.82 5.75 -2.82
C THR A 58 8.48 5.66 -2.12
N LEU A 59 7.50 4.91 -2.61
CA LEU A 59 6.22 4.72 -1.94
C LEU A 59 6.34 3.88 -0.67
N LEU A 60 7.13 2.82 -0.59
CA LEU A 60 7.28 2.08 0.67
C LEU A 60 8.04 2.87 1.75
N VAL A 61 8.99 3.72 1.34
CA VAL A 61 9.76 4.60 2.24
C VAL A 61 8.96 5.84 2.62
N ASN A 62 8.28 6.46 1.65
CA ASN A 62 7.63 7.76 1.80
C ASN A 62 6.12 7.68 1.94
N ALA A 63 5.45 6.55 1.68
CA ALA A 63 4.00 6.39 1.91
C ALA A 63 3.73 6.31 3.42
N GLN A 64 3.92 7.47 4.02
CA GLN A 64 2.85 8.04 4.78
C GLN A 64 1.62 8.02 3.86
N ALA A 65 0.68 7.14 4.16
CA ALA A 65 -0.56 7.02 3.42
C ALA A 65 -1.29 8.34 3.04
N PRO A 66 -1.18 9.49 3.75
CA PRO A 66 -1.92 10.70 3.42
C PRO A 66 -1.48 11.34 2.11
N ASP A 67 -0.21 11.19 1.71
CA ASP A 67 0.29 11.82 0.47
C ASP A 67 -0.31 11.16 -0.78
N LEU A 68 -0.86 9.95 -0.63
CA LEU A 68 -1.62 9.27 -1.68
C LEU A 68 -3.06 9.78 -1.79
N PHE A 69 -3.57 10.53 -0.81
CA PHE A 69 -4.96 11.02 -0.81
C PHE A 69 -4.97 12.56 -0.83
N GLU A 70 -5.59 13.14 -1.84
CA GLU A 70 -5.71 14.59 -1.95
C GLU A 70 -7.17 15.07 -1.87
N GLY A 71 -7.34 16.32 -1.43
CA GLY A 71 -8.62 17.02 -1.44
C GLY A 71 -9.79 16.24 -0.83
N ASN A 72 -10.75 15.85 -1.67
CA ASN A 72 -11.97 15.16 -1.24
C ASN A 72 -11.72 13.71 -0.80
N GLU A 73 -10.69 13.05 -1.30
CA GLU A 73 -10.37 11.67 -0.94
C GLU A 73 -9.82 11.61 0.48
N LEU A 74 -8.93 12.54 0.83
CA LEU A 74 -8.43 12.68 2.19
C LEU A 74 -9.56 13.01 3.17
N ALA A 75 -10.49 13.91 2.81
CA ALA A 75 -11.63 14.24 3.65
C ALA A 75 -12.56 13.04 3.87
N SER A 76 -12.75 12.22 2.84
CA SER A 76 -13.56 10.99 2.91
C SER A 76 -12.88 9.94 3.79
N LEU A 77 -11.58 9.71 3.59
CA LEU A 77 -10.77 8.82 4.43
C LEU A 77 -10.83 9.25 5.90
N MET A 78 -10.60 10.53 6.19
CA MET A 78 -10.65 11.08 7.55
C MET A 78 -12.03 10.95 8.21
N THR A 79 -13.10 10.90 7.42
CA THR A 79 -14.46 10.69 7.92
C THR A 79 -14.68 9.23 8.28
N VAL A 80 -14.29 8.29 7.40
CA VAL A 80 -14.46 6.85 7.62
C VAL A 80 -13.52 6.33 8.71
N SER A 81 -12.26 6.81 8.75
CA SER A 81 -11.28 6.41 9.76
C SER A 81 -11.62 6.91 11.17
N LYS A 82 -12.63 7.78 11.33
CA LYS A 82 -13.20 8.13 12.65
C LYS A 82 -14.18 7.08 13.17
N GLU A 83 -14.79 6.29 12.29
CA GLU A 83 -15.84 5.34 12.67
C GLU A 83 -15.26 4.13 13.42
N GLY A 84 -14.16 3.55 12.94
CA GLY A 84 -13.48 2.42 13.60
C GLY A 84 -13.06 2.69 15.06
N PRO A 85 -12.26 3.72 15.33
CA PRO A 85 -11.84 4.07 16.69
C PRO A 85 -13.02 4.39 17.61
N GLN A 86 -14.08 5.03 17.10
CA GLN A 86 -15.29 5.29 17.90
C GLN A 86 -15.99 4.01 18.34
N GLN A 87 -16.03 2.97 17.50
CA GLN A 87 -16.55 1.65 17.89
C GLN A 87 -15.71 1.00 18.99
N ASP A 88 -14.40 1.26 18.99
CA ASP A 88 -13.45 0.79 20.01
C ASP A 88 -13.38 1.73 21.24
N GLY A 89 -14.21 2.77 21.30
CA GLY A 89 -14.23 3.75 22.40
C GLY A 89 -13.05 4.72 22.41
N VAL A 90 -12.28 4.78 21.32
CA VAL A 90 -11.13 5.67 21.14
C VAL A 90 -11.60 6.95 20.45
N ILE A 91 -11.39 8.10 21.12
CA ILE A 91 -11.68 9.41 20.53
C ILE A 91 -10.39 9.93 19.89
N LEU A 92 -10.44 10.12 18.56
CA LEU A 92 -9.36 10.74 17.80
C LEU A 92 -9.75 12.18 17.48
N ASP A 93 -9.22 13.08 18.31
CA ASP A 93 -9.51 14.51 18.41
C ASP A 93 -8.54 15.39 17.59
N SER A 94 -7.51 14.81 16.98
CA SER A 94 -6.59 15.50 16.06
C SER A 94 -6.35 14.72 14.76
N PRO A 95 -6.01 15.42 13.66
CA PRO A 95 -5.63 14.77 12.42
C PRO A 95 -4.45 13.80 12.55
N ASP A 96 -3.44 14.15 13.36
CA ASP A 96 -2.27 13.30 13.61
C ASP A 96 -2.65 11.96 14.26
N LYS A 97 -3.59 11.98 15.21
CA LYS A 97 -4.05 10.76 15.89
C LYS A 97 -4.86 9.86 14.96
N LEU A 98 -5.69 10.46 14.10
CA LEU A 98 -6.39 9.74 13.01
C LEU A 98 -5.40 9.08 12.07
N TYR A 99 -4.35 9.80 11.72
CA TYR A 99 -3.33 9.29 10.83
C TYR A 99 -2.52 8.13 11.45
N GLN A 100 -2.15 8.24 12.72
CA GLN A 100 -1.51 7.15 13.44
C GLN A 100 -2.40 5.91 13.52
N TRP A 101 -3.70 6.10 13.79
CA TRP A 101 -4.66 5.01 13.80
C TRP A 101 -4.77 4.33 12.43
N PHE A 102 -4.95 5.12 11.37
CA PHE A 102 -5.00 4.63 10.00
C PHE A 102 -3.79 3.76 9.67
N THR A 103 -2.58 4.28 9.93
CA THR A 103 -1.32 3.58 9.66
C THR A 103 -1.23 2.27 10.44
N GLN A 104 -1.69 2.26 11.70
CA GLN A 104 -1.72 1.04 12.50
C GLN A 104 -2.69 0.00 11.96
N GLN A 105 -3.87 0.40 11.49
CA GLN A 105 -4.84 -0.54 10.90
C GLN A 105 -4.33 -1.10 9.58
N VAL A 106 -3.77 -0.25 8.71
CA VAL A 106 -3.14 -0.68 7.47
C VAL A 106 -1.99 -1.67 7.77
N SER A 107 -1.08 -1.35 8.68
CA SER A 107 0.04 -2.24 9.01
C SER A 107 -0.39 -3.60 9.57
N LYS A 108 -1.53 -3.68 10.26
CA LYS A 108 -2.09 -4.94 10.78
C LYS A 108 -2.74 -5.80 9.70
N ASN A 109 -3.32 -5.16 8.68
CA ASN A 109 -4.22 -5.82 7.74
C ASN A 109 -3.63 -5.97 6.34
N LEU A 110 -2.68 -5.12 5.94
CA LEU A 110 -2.04 -5.13 4.65
C LEU A 110 -0.69 -5.85 4.72
N HIS A 111 -0.55 -6.90 3.92
CA HIS A 111 0.70 -7.64 3.74
C HIS A 111 1.11 -7.55 2.27
N ILE A 112 2.24 -6.92 2.00
CA ILE A 112 2.75 -6.77 0.63
C ILE A 112 3.71 -7.92 0.33
N VAL A 113 3.49 -8.64 -0.77
CA VAL A 113 4.30 -9.77 -1.21
C VAL A 113 4.87 -9.47 -2.59
N PHE A 114 6.20 -9.43 -2.64
CA PHE A 114 6.94 -9.32 -3.89
C PHE A 114 7.31 -10.70 -4.40
N THR A 115 6.96 -10.97 -5.65
CA THR A 115 7.39 -12.16 -6.37
C THR A 115 8.41 -11.72 -7.41
N MET A 116 9.62 -12.26 -7.32
CA MET A 116 10.73 -11.97 -8.21
C MET A 116 11.30 -13.29 -8.72
N ASN A 117 11.69 -13.32 -9.99
CA ASN A 117 12.43 -14.46 -10.51
C ASN A 117 13.84 -14.44 -9.92
N PRO A 118 14.44 -15.61 -9.60
CA PRO A 118 15.83 -15.65 -9.19
C PRO A 118 16.69 -15.01 -10.30
N PRO A 119 17.59 -14.09 -9.96
CA PRO A 119 18.31 -13.30 -10.94
C PRO A 119 19.11 -14.22 -11.85
N LYS A 120 18.75 -14.26 -13.14
CA LYS A 120 19.60 -14.89 -14.15
C LYS A 120 20.63 -13.95 -14.75
N ASN A 121 20.43 -12.62 -14.65
CA ASN A 121 21.38 -11.54 -14.97
C ASN A 121 20.74 -10.14 -14.71
N GLY A 122 20.81 -9.60 -13.49
CA GLY A 122 20.80 -8.13 -13.29
C GLY A 122 19.67 -7.45 -12.48
N LEU A 123 18.47 -8.00 -12.34
CA LEU A 123 17.37 -7.28 -11.65
C LEU A 123 17.36 -7.43 -10.12
N ALA A 124 17.80 -8.58 -9.58
CA ALA A 124 18.00 -8.69 -8.13
C ALA A 124 19.05 -7.72 -7.60
N SER A 125 19.94 -7.21 -8.45
CA SER A 125 20.92 -6.21 -8.04
C SER A 125 20.28 -4.84 -7.77
N GLN A 126 19.14 -4.52 -8.41
CA GLN A 126 18.39 -3.28 -8.19
C GLN A 126 17.40 -3.40 -7.02
N ALA A 127 16.73 -4.55 -6.89
CA ALA A 127 15.93 -4.85 -5.71
C ALA A 127 16.80 -4.86 -4.45
N ALA A 128 17.96 -5.53 -4.48
CA ALA A 128 18.90 -5.56 -3.35
C ALA A 128 19.50 -4.19 -2.98
N THR A 129 19.39 -3.18 -3.87
CA THR A 129 19.75 -1.79 -3.56
C THR A 129 18.59 -0.95 -3.00
N SER A 130 17.38 -1.49 -2.92
CA SER A 130 16.23 -0.85 -2.28
C SER A 130 16.12 -1.32 -0.82
N PRO A 131 16.50 -0.50 0.17
CA PRO A 131 16.49 -0.92 1.56
C PRO A 131 15.08 -1.18 2.10
N ALA A 132 14.04 -0.57 1.54
CA ALA A 132 12.66 -0.75 2.02
C ALA A 132 11.99 -2.04 1.53
N LEU A 133 12.51 -2.66 0.47
CA LEU A 133 12.05 -3.98 0.04
C LEU A 133 12.66 -5.12 0.87
N PHE A 134 13.75 -4.85 1.61
CA PHE A 134 14.54 -5.85 2.32
C PHE A 134 14.65 -5.63 3.85
N ASN A 135 14.15 -4.51 4.38
CA ASN A 135 14.11 -4.21 5.82
C ASN A 135 12.74 -4.49 6.44
#